data_AF-A0A7J6TSM4-F1
#
_entry.id   AF-A0A7J6TSM4-F1
#
_cell.length_a   1.000
_cell.length_b   1.000
_cell.length_c   1.000
_cell.angle_alpha   90.00
_cell.angle_beta   90.00
_cell.angle_gamma   90.00
#
_symmetry.space_group_name_H-M   'P 1'
#
loop_
_entity.id
_entity.type
_entity.pdbx_description
1 polymer ?
#
loop_
_entity_poly.entity_id
_entity_poly.type
_entity_poly.pdbx_seq_one_letter_code
_entity_poly.pdbx_strand_id
1 'polypeptide(L)'
;SPEGALITTNGRGIPTCDPEACYFPWIPEAYNDLDANPDGINDNASVCIFLGPGWDCKSLGAIKKNVFHPVAEKLASYDVSLYYSTNFDGEITEQIAGACGSLEEPGEKKATILVVDIPDRGGYYLCAENVDTLTSTVIEEAFEKYHKKEVPRQQMS
;
A
#
# COMPACT_ATOMS: atom_id res chain seq x y z
N SER A 1 -16.76 35.35 -14.76
CA SER A 1 -15.79 34.31 -14.40
C SER A 1 -15.71 34.22 -12.89
N PRO A 2 -15.86 33.02 -12.33
CA PRO A 2 -14.67 32.26 -11.91
C PRO A 2 -14.68 30.82 -12.44
N GLU A 3 -13.48 30.29 -12.73
CA GLU A 3 -13.27 28.92 -13.21
C GLU A 3 -13.73 27.89 -12.18
N GLY A 4 -14.56 26.95 -12.64
CA GLY A 4 -14.94 25.76 -11.87
C GLY A 4 -13.72 24.88 -11.67
N ALA A 5 -13.23 24.83 -10.43
CA ALA A 5 -12.27 23.81 -10.01
C ALA A 5 -12.90 22.43 -10.25
N LEU A 6 -12.30 21.67 -11.16
CA LEU A 6 -12.66 20.30 -11.48
C LEU A 6 -12.47 19.47 -10.19
N ILE A 7 -13.56 19.20 -9.47
CA ILE A 7 -13.55 18.22 -8.39
C ILE A 7 -13.30 16.88 -9.07
N THR A 8 -12.10 16.31 -8.90
CA THR A 8 -11.85 14.93 -9.33
C THR A 8 -12.81 14.03 -8.54
N THR A 9 -13.52 13.19 -9.28
CA THR A 9 -14.67 12.39 -8.82
C THR A 9 -14.33 11.39 -7.70
N ASN A 10 -13.06 11.23 -7.34
CA ASN A 10 -12.56 10.21 -6.42
C ASN A 10 -12.74 10.55 -4.92
N GLY A 11 -13.28 11.72 -4.57
CA GLY A 11 -13.43 12.15 -3.16
C GLY A 11 -14.68 11.65 -2.41
N ARG A 12 -15.62 10.95 -3.07
CA ARG A 12 -16.93 10.61 -2.45
C ARG A 12 -17.00 9.25 -1.73
N GLY A 13 -15.99 8.38 -1.88
CA GLY A 13 -15.97 7.04 -1.25
C GLY A 13 -15.39 6.97 0.16
N ILE A 14 -14.68 8.02 0.60
CA ILE A 14 -13.91 8.02 1.85
C ILE A 14 -14.77 7.78 3.11
N PRO A 15 -15.98 8.35 3.26
CA PRO A 15 -16.78 8.12 4.47
C PRO A 15 -17.31 6.69 4.62
N THR A 16 -17.36 5.92 3.53
CA THR A 16 -17.93 4.56 3.53
C THR A 16 -16.87 3.51 3.90
N CYS A 17 -15.59 3.79 3.65
CA CYS A 17 -14.47 2.90 3.95
C CYS A 17 -13.86 3.14 5.34
N ASP A 18 -14.28 4.22 6.04
CA ASP A 18 -13.86 4.59 7.39
C ASP A 18 -15.05 4.94 8.29
N PRO A 19 -15.93 3.97 8.60
CA PRO A 19 -17.13 4.22 9.40
C PRO A 19 -16.82 4.68 10.83
N GLU A 20 -15.62 4.40 11.35
CA GLU A 20 -15.17 4.81 12.68
C GLU A 20 -14.46 6.19 12.69
N ALA A 21 -14.34 6.85 11.53
CA ALA A 21 -13.61 8.11 11.37
C ALA A 21 -12.16 8.04 11.91
N CYS A 22 -11.56 6.85 11.85
CA CYS A 22 -10.18 6.60 12.23
C CYS A 22 -9.18 7.49 11.48
N TYR A 23 -9.57 8.02 10.32
CA TYR A 23 -8.70 8.71 9.37
C TYR A 23 -9.07 10.19 9.20
N PHE A 24 -9.84 10.76 10.13
CA PHE A 24 -10.11 12.19 10.14
C PHE A 24 -8.84 13.00 10.54
N PRO A 25 -8.46 14.08 9.81
CA PRO A 25 -9.12 14.65 8.64
C PRO A 25 -8.78 13.88 7.34
N TRP A 26 -9.80 13.66 6.50
CA TRP A 26 -9.71 12.92 5.25
C TRP A 26 -8.98 13.72 4.16
N ILE A 27 -7.67 13.50 4.07
CA ILE A 27 -6.79 14.08 3.04
C ILE A 27 -6.89 13.20 1.79
N PRO A 28 -6.89 13.75 0.56
CA PRO A 28 -6.77 12.95 -0.66
C PRO A 28 -5.54 12.04 -0.56
N GLU A 29 -5.75 10.73 -0.55
CA GLU A 29 -4.67 9.79 -0.26
C GLU A 29 -3.75 9.66 -1.49
N ALA A 30 -2.45 9.83 -1.28
CA ALA A 30 -1.40 9.50 -2.26
C ALA A 30 -1.09 7.98 -2.28
N TYR A 31 -1.87 7.21 -1.53
CA TYR A 31 -1.79 5.78 -1.34
C TYR A 31 -3.21 5.22 -1.42
N ASN A 32 -3.37 3.96 -1.81
CA ASN A 32 -4.69 3.35 -1.97
C ASN A 32 -4.83 2.11 -1.09
N ASP A 33 -6.04 1.91 -0.57
CA ASP A 33 -6.43 0.61 -0.02
C ASP A 33 -6.67 -0.36 -1.18
N LEU A 34 -6.03 -1.53 -1.15
CA LEU A 34 -6.12 -2.51 -2.24
C LEU A 34 -7.55 -3.00 -2.49
N ASP A 35 -8.33 -3.15 -1.43
CA ASP A 35 -9.69 -3.69 -1.53
C ASP A 35 -10.72 -2.58 -1.77
N ALA A 36 -10.42 -1.33 -1.39
CA ALA A 36 -11.32 -0.19 -1.62
C ALA A 36 -11.09 0.53 -2.96
N ASN A 37 -9.85 0.57 -3.45
CA ASN A 37 -9.50 1.26 -4.69
C ASN A 37 -8.25 0.66 -5.38
N PRO A 38 -8.41 -0.45 -6.14
CA PRO A 38 -7.30 -1.08 -6.87
C PRO A 38 -6.87 -0.33 -8.14
N ASP A 39 -7.47 0.82 -8.44
CA ASP A 39 -7.21 1.59 -9.67
C ASP A 39 -5.73 1.97 -9.78
N GLY A 40 -5.09 1.55 -10.88
CA GLY A 40 -3.72 1.95 -11.24
C GLY A 40 -2.61 0.99 -10.80
N ILE A 41 -2.91 -0.09 -10.06
CA ILE A 41 -1.89 -1.08 -9.65
C ILE A 41 -1.21 -1.74 -10.86
N ASN A 42 -1.93 -1.82 -11.98
CA ASN A 42 -1.49 -2.44 -13.23
C ASN A 42 -0.67 -1.53 -14.14
N ASP A 43 -0.64 -0.22 -13.89
CA ASP A 43 -0.02 0.74 -14.80
C ASP A 43 1.47 0.93 -14.48
N ASN A 44 1.83 0.98 -13.20
CA ASN A 44 3.19 1.27 -12.73
C ASN A 44 3.62 0.34 -11.57
N ALA A 45 4.93 0.32 -11.28
CA ALA A 45 5.44 -0.39 -10.11
C ALA A 45 4.77 0.13 -8.83
N SER A 46 4.40 -0.79 -7.95
CA SER A 46 3.51 -0.52 -6.83
C SER A 46 4.04 -1.19 -5.56
N VAL A 47 4.26 -0.41 -4.51
CA VAL A 47 4.65 -0.93 -3.19
C VAL A 47 3.39 -1.35 -2.44
N CYS A 48 3.22 -2.63 -2.17
CA CYS A 48 2.07 -3.16 -1.44
C CYS A 48 2.47 -3.53 -0.01
N ILE A 49 1.65 -3.14 0.96
CA ILE A 49 1.87 -3.38 2.38
C ILE A 49 0.69 -4.15 2.95
N PHE A 50 0.91 -5.39 3.38
CA PHE A 50 -0.06 -6.17 4.11
C PHE A 50 0.15 -6.00 5.61
N LEU A 51 -0.86 -5.50 6.32
CA LEU A 51 -0.84 -5.38 7.77
C LEU A 51 -1.56 -6.60 8.36
N GLY A 52 -0.89 -7.31 9.28
CA GLY A 52 -1.49 -8.41 10.03
C GLY A 52 -2.54 -7.93 11.05
N PRO A 53 -3.21 -8.83 11.76
CA PRO A 53 -4.28 -8.46 12.69
C PRO A 53 -3.73 -7.74 13.93
N GLY A 54 -4.61 -7.03 14.65
CA GLY A 54 -4.27 -6.44 15.95
C GLY A 54 -3.73 -5.00 15.93
N TRP A 55 -3.69 -4.34 14.77
CA TRP A 55 -3.50 -2.88 14.71
C TRP A 55 -4.79 -2.17 15.11
N ASP A 56 -4.73 -1.31 16.12
CA ASP A 56 -5.86 -0.48 16.51
C ASP A 56 -6.00 0.74 15.59
N CYS A 57 -7.22 1.27 15.52
CA CYS A 57 -7.59 2.48 14.77
C CYS A 57 -6.62 3.66 14.97
N LYS A 58 -6.12 3.90 16.19
CA LYS A 58 -5.19 5.02 16.45
C LYS A 58 -3.80 4.74 15.90
N SER A 59 -3.30 3.52 16.07
CA SER A 59 -2.02 3.09 15.52
C SER A 59 -2.02 3.14 13.99
N LEU A 60 -3.08 2.62 13.35
CA LEU A 60 -3.26 2.71 11.90
C LEU A 60 -3.33 4.15 11.41
N GLY A 61 -4.13 5.00 12.07
CA GLY A 61 -4.22 6.42 11.71
C GLY A 61 -2.88 7.15 11.82
N ALA A 62 -2.08 6.84 12.85
CA ALA A 62 -0.75 7.40 13.03
C ALA A 62 0.25 6.91 11.96
N ILE A 63 0.20 5.62 11.59
CA ILE A 63 1.02 5.05 10.52
C ILE A 63 0.66 5.66 9.18
N LYS A 64 -0.63 5.66 8.81
CA LYS A 64 -1.08 6.25 7.54
C LYS A 64 -0.63 7.70 7.39
N LYS A 65 -0.77 8.50 8.46
CA LYS A 65 -0.41 9.91 8.46
C LYS A 65 1.10 10.17 8.48
N ASN A 66 1.84 9.51 9.37
CA ASN A 66 3.25 9.84 9.61
C ASN A 66 4.21 8.97 8.78
N VAL A 67 3.73 7.86 8.24
CA VAL A 67 4.52 6.86 7.51
C VAL A 67 4.06 6.78 6.05
N PHE A 68 2.80 6.43 5.79
CA PHE A 68 2.36 6.23 4.39
C PHE A 68 2.35 7.52 3.59
N HIS A 69 1.83 8.61 4.14
CA HIS A 69 1.78 9.89 3.42
C HIS A 69 3.15 10.39 2.93
N PRO A 70 4.19 10.57 3.78
CA PRO A 70 5.49 11.04 3.30
C PRO A 70 6.19 10.04 2.37
N VAL A 71 6.00 8.73 2.60
CA VAL A 71 6.58 7.71 1.72
C VAL A 71 5.91 7.72 0.36
N ALA A 72 4.58 7.83 0.31
CA ALA A 72 3.82 7.89 -0.92
C ALA A 72 4.21 9.11 -1.78
N GLU A 73 4.39 10.29 -1.16
CA GLU A 73 4.89 11.47 -1.87
C GLU A 73 6.29 11.22 -2.48
N LYS A 74 7.16 10.53 -1.74
CA LYS A 74 8.49 10.17 -2.22
C LYS A 74 8.41 9.16 -3.36
N LEU A 75 7.59 8.12 -3.25
CA LEU A 75 7.40 7.09 -4.27
C LEU A 75 6.76 7.66 -5.55
N ALA A 76 5.84 8.62 -5.43
CA ALA A 76 5.25 9.31 -6.57
C ALA A 76 6.31 10.01 -7.45
N SER A 77 7.44 10.45 -6.87
CA SER A 77 8.56 10.99 -7.65
C SER A 77 9.28 9.94 -8.53
N TYR A 78 9.11 8.66 -8.21
CA TYR A 78 9.60 7.51 -8.99
C TYR A 78 8.51 6.91 -9.88
N ASP A 79 7.34 7.56 -9.97
CA ASP A 79 6.15 7.02 -10.63
C ASP A 79 5.65 5.70 -10.00
N VAL A 80 5.91 5.53 -8.70
CA VAL A 80 5.56 4.34 -7.91
C VAL A 80 4.42 4.66 -6.97
N SER A 81 3.40 3.80 -6.96
CA SER A 81 2.23 3.95 -6.08
C SER A 81 2.40 3.15 -4.79
N LEU A 82 1.86 3.65 -3.68
CA LEU A 82 1.82 2.93 -2.40
C LEU A 82 0.41 2.36 -2.19
N TYR A 83 0.33 1.07 -1.92
CA TYR A 83 -0.89 0.37 -1.57
C TYR A 83 -0.76 -0.28 -0.21
N TYR A 84 -1.86 -0.33 0.53
CA TYR A 84 -1.92 -1.05 1.80
C TYR A 84 -3.19 -1.89 1.88
N SER A 85 -3.15 -2.93 2.72
CA SER A 85 -4.34 -3.65 3.13
C SER A 85 -4.28 -3.95 4.62
N THR A 86 -5.41 -3.74 5.27
CA THR A 86 -5.63 -4.09 6.69
C THR A 86 -6.47 -5.36 6.86
N ASN A 87 -6.94 -5.94 5.74
CA ASN A 87 -7.76 -7.13 5.73
C ASN A 87 -7.12 -8.15 4.79
N PHE A 88 -6.41 -9.13 5.34
CA PHE A 88 -5.74 -10.15 4.54
C PHE A 88 -6.73 -11.06 3.79
N ASP A 89 -7.94 -11.22 4.34
CA ASP A 89 -9.06 -11.94 3.73
C ASP A 89 -9.85 -11.08 2.70
N GLY A 90 -9.26 -9.97 2.22
CA GLY A 90 -9.85 -9.11 1.20
C GLY A 90 -9.78 -9.75 -0.19
N GLU A 91 -10.81 -9.58 -1.02
CA GLU A 91 -10.88 -10.24 -2.33
C GLU A 91 -9.71 -9.88 -3.26
N ILE A 92 -9.22 -8.63 -3.22
CA ILE A 92 -8.07 -8.19 -4.01
C ILE A 92 -6.76 -8.54 -3.28
N THR A 93 -6.75 -8.36 -1.96
CA THR A 93 -5.61 -8.74 -1.12
C THR A 93 -5.24 -10.21 -1.28
N GLU A 94 -6.20 -11.13 -1.20
CA GLU A 94 -6.00 -12.57 -1.41
C GLU A 94 -5.51 -12.88 -2.82
N GLN A 95 -6.01 -12.18 -3.84
CA GLN A 95 -5.56 -12.36 -5.22
C GLN A 95 -4.08 -11.96 -5.39
N ILE A 96 -3.68 -10.82 -4.83
CA ILE A 96 -2.29 -10.35 -4.90
C ILE A 96 -1.39 -11.25 -4.03
N ALA A 97 -1.80 -11.57 -2.81
CA ALA A 97 -1.07 -12.48 -1.94
C ALA A 97 -0.89 -13.86 -2.57
N GLY A 98 -1.97 -14.40 -3.17
CA GLY A 98 -1.99 -15.65 -3.92
C GLY A 98 -1.04 -15.63 -5.12
N ALA A 99 -1.14 -14.60 -5.96
CA ALA A 99 -0.29 -14.42 -7.13
C ALA A 99 1.18 -14.19 -6.75
N CYS A 100 1.45 -13.52 -5.62
CA CYS A 100 2.79 -13.29 -5.07
C CYS A 100 3.32 -14.49 -4.26
N GLY A 101 3.04 -15.71 -4.72
CA GLY A 101 3.58 -16.94 -4.11
C GLY A 101 2.79 -17.47 -2.92
N SER A 102 1.50 -17.14 -2.81
CA SER A 102 0.64 -17.52 -1.68
C SER A 102 1.22 -17.04 -0.34
N LEU A 103 1.42 -15.73 -0.23
CA LEU A 103 1.89 -15.10 1.00
C LEU A 103 0.97 -15.48 2.18
N GLU A 104 1.58 -15.74 3.33
CA GLU A 104 0.85 -15.95 4.57
C GLU A 104 0.51 -14.61 5.23
N GLU A 105 -0.61 -14.57 5.95
CA GLU A 105 -1.00 -13.38 6.72
C GLU A 105 0.14 -13.00 7.70
N PRO A 106 0.55 -11.72 7.77
CA PRO A 106 1.53 -11.28 8.75
C PRO A 106 1.01 -11.55 10.17
N GLY A 107 1.89 -11.88 11.12
CA GLY A 107 1.48 -12.10 12.51
C GLY A 107 0.90 -10.84 13.19
N GLU A 108 0.43 -11.00 14.44
CA GLU A 108 -0.20 -9.91 15.19
C GLU A 108 0.70 -8.66 15.27
N LYS A 109 0.17 -7.50 14.84
CA LYS A 109 0.86 -6.21 14.75
C LYS A 109 2.14 -6.23 13.91
N LYS A 110 2.20 -7.12 12.92
CA LYS A 110 3.28 -7.16 11.95
C LYS A 110 2.81 -6.68 10.58
N ALA A 111 3.77 -6.41 9.70
CA ALA A 111 3.48 -6.06 8.31
C ALA A 111 4.43 -6.79 7.34
N THR A 112 3.94 -7.09 6.14
CA THR A 112 4.72 -7.60 5.03
C THR A 112 4.72 -6.55 3.92
N ILE A 113 5.90 -6.28 3.35
CA ILE A 113 6.13 -5.26 2.33
C ILE A 113 6.67 -5.94 1.09
N LEU A 114 5.95 -5.78 -0.01
CA LEU A 114 6.36 -6.24 -1.33
C LEU A 114 6.31 -5.09 -2.34
N VAL A 115 7.06 -5.25 -3.42
CA VAL A 115 6.95 -4.41 -4.61
C VAL A 115 6.43 -5.26 -5.74
N VAL A 116 5.29 -4.87 -6.30
CA VAL A 116 4.70 -5.47 -7.49
C VAL A 116 5.10 -4.61 -8.68
N ASP A 117 5.82 -5.20 -9.62
CA ASP A 117 6.25 -4.58 -10.87
C ASP A 117 5.54 -5.27 -12.04
N ILE A 118 4.28 -4.86 -12.26
CA ILE A 118 3.43 -5.39 -13.34
C ILE A 118 4.03 -5.10 -14.72
N PRO A 119 4.58 -3.89 -15.00
CA PRO A 119 5.30 -3.61 -16.25
C PRO A 119 6.48 -4.55 -16.52
N ASP A 120 7.18 -5.03 -15.48
CA ASP A 120 8.21 -6.07 -15.60
C ASP A 120 7.62 -7.50 -15.71
N ARG A 121 6.59 -7.68 -16.56
CA ARG A 121 5.92 -8.97 -16.81
C ARG A 121 5.31 -9.63 -15.57
N GLY A 122 4.72 -8.85 -14.66
CA GLY A 122 4.18 -9.38 -13.40
C GLY A 122 5.28 -9.91 -12.48
N GLY A 123 6.40 -9.19 -12.41
CA GLY A 123 7.44 -9.44 -11.42
C GLY A 123 6.96 -8.94 -10.06
N TYR A 124 7.30 -9.66 -8.99
CA TYR A 124 7.15 -9.14 -7.64
C TYR A 124 8.41 -9.38 -6.83
N TYR A 125 8.58 -8.59 -5.79
CA TYR A 125 9.78 -8.55 -4.97
C TYR A 125 9.37 -8.49 -3.51
N LEU A 126 9.67 -9.54 -2.77
CA LEU A 126 9.43 -9.61 -1.34
C LEU A 126 10.56 -8.88 -0.62
N CYS A 127 10.28 -7.65 -0.16
CA CYS A 127 11.30 -6.77 0.40
C CYS A 127 11.44 -6.88 1.91
N ALA A 128 10.35 -7.17 2.62
CA ALA A 128 10.35 -7.44 4.04
C ALA A 128 9.12 -8.26 4.44
N GLU A 129 9.29 -9.20 5.37
CA GLU A 129 8.21 -10.03 5.92
C GLU A 129 8.14 -9.88 7.43
N ASN A 130 6.92 -9.92 7.98
CA ASN A 130 6.70 -9.97 9.43
C ASN A 130 7.40 -8.84 10.23
N VAL A 131 7.44 -7.64 9.65
CA VAL A 131 8.03 -6.43 10.23
C VAL A 131 7.25 -5.99 11.46
N ASP A 132 7.92 -5.94 12.62
CA ASP A 132 7.30 -5.54 13.89
C ASP A 132 7.05 -4.02 14.02
N THR A 133 7.77 -3.20 13.26
CA THR A 133 7.64 -1.73 13.33
C THR A 133 7.65 -1.11 11.95
N LEU A 134 6.48 -0.67 11.51
CA LEU A 134 6.30 -0.02 10.22
C LEU A 134 6.63 1.48 10.35
N THR A 135 7.76 1.88 9.78
CA THR A 135 8.21 3.29 9.74
C THR A 135 8.54 3.70 8.32
N SER A 136 8.62 5.01 8.06
CA SER A 136 8.94 5.53 6.72
C SER A 136 10.27 4.98 6.23
N THR A 137 11.26 4.93 7.11
CA THR A 137 12.59 4.36 6.84
C THR A 137 12.50 2.91 6.40
N VAL A 138 11.69 2.08 7.05
CA VAL A 138 11.59 0.65 6.69
C VAL A 138 10.98 0.46 5.30
N ILE A 139 9.96 1.24 4.94
CA ILE A 139 9.34 1.14 3.61
C ILE A 139 10.28 1.70 2.54
N GLU A 140 10.98 2.80 2.85
CA GLU A 140 11.98 3.39 1.95
C GLU A 140 13.16 2.45 1.73
N GLU A 141 13.67 1.79 2.77
CA GLU A 141 14.71 0.77 2.67
C GLU A 141 14.24 -0.44 1.87
N ALA A 142 12.98 -0.87 2.06
CA ALA A 142 12.37 -1.94 1.27
C ALA A 142 12.30 -1.56 -0.22
N PHE A 143 11.87 -0.33 -0.52
CA PHE A 143 11.86 0.18 -1.89
C PHE A 143 13.28 0.33 -2.47
N GLU A 144 14.25 0.82 -1.69
CA GLU A 144 15.63 0.96 -2.12
C GLU A 144 16.26 -0.40 -2.46
N LYS A 145 15.99 -1.45 -1.68
CA LYS A 145 16.43 -2.82 -1.99
C LYS A 145 15.89 -3.28 -3.34
N TYR A 146 14.61 -2.99 -3.63
CA TYR A 146 14.03 -3.24 -4.96
C TYR A 146 14.71 -2.41 -6.05
N HIS A 147 14.88 -1.10 -5.83
CA HIS A 147 15.48 -0.19 -6.80
C HIS A 147 16.94 -0.56 -7.13
N LYS A 148 17.70 -1.03 -6.13
CA LYS A 148 19.07 -1.56 -6.28
C LYS A 148 19.11 -2.99 -6.80
N LYS A 149 17.97 -3.66 -6.96
CA LYS A 149 17.81 -5.07 -7.36
C LYS A 149 18.54 -6.03 -6.41
N GLU A 150 18.58 -5.71 -5.13
CA GLU A 150 19.15 -6.55 -4.07
C GLU A 150 18.18 -7.65 -3.60
N VAL A 151 16.89 -7.50 -3.93
CA VAL A 151 15.85 -8.51 -3.73
C VAL A 151 15.64 -9.32 -5.00
N PRO A 152 15.49 -10.66 -4.89
CA PRO A 152 15.29 -11.51 -6.04
C PRO A 152 13.94 -11.21 -6.69
N ARG A 153 13.92 -11.06 -8.02
CA ARG A 153 12.67 -11.01 -8.79
C ARG A 153 11.98 -12.37 -8.69
N GLN A 154 10.74 -12.34 -8.22
CA GLN A 154 9.83 -13.48 -8.25
C GLN A 154 8.76 -13.24 -9.32
N GLN A 155 8.20 -14.32 -9.86
CA GLN A 155 7.20 -14.24 -10.93
C GLN A 155 5.83 -14.49 -10.32
N MET A 156 4.89 -13.57 -10.54
CA MET A 156 3.51 -13.82 -10.17
C MET A 156 2.97 -15.02 -10.96
N SER A 157 2.35 -15.95 -10.26
CA SER A 157 1.80 -17.21 -10.82
C SER A 157 0.40 -17.05 -11.37
#